data_AF-A0A9E1ILU0-F1
#
_entry.id   AF-A0A9E1ILU0-F1
#
_cell.length_a   1.000
_cell.length_b   1.000
_cell.length_c   1.000
_cell.angle_alpha   90.00
_cell.angle_beta   90.00
_cell.angle_gamma   90.00
#
_symmetry.space_group_name_H-M   'P 1'
#
loop_
_entity.id
_entity.type
_entity.pdbx_description
1 polymer ?
#
loop_
_entity_poly.entity_id
_entity_poly.type
_entity_poly.pdbx_seq_one_letter_code
_entity_poly.pdbx_strand_id
1 'polypeptide(L)'
;TTFLQRELAAYTANVRTLSLIDIALPSNSLQAAMGGVSRALAKVHPSEASGLRRAVSTMEDRWFGSIKRMHDLRFDQPAEDEFVLWSIFSSATCLNDSPHSAVIADDYHLRDHSRWSPELNARSFGWYKACLLKKLSREPRGDGGTLWAMSKNPAFTQRIIQLYRWFPEARFVYLVRTPLQTIPSRLSLLTQIWKTRTKSFTKMSAEQVRVIVDDSCRAYLAAETQLAEIPQSRQLVVPYTELRQNPGAILASICEKFGIDGVGDTTPVPGVYISQHTYGLDDYGLSERDLRSRLAPVFERYGF
;
A
#
# COMPACT_ATOMS: atom_id res chain seq x y z
N THR A 1 4.42 -5.81 -3.30
CA THR A 1 3.92 -4.49 -3.73
C THR A 1 4.79 -3.34 -3.22
N THR A 2 5.22 -3.31 -1.94
CA THR A 2 6.10 -2.24 -1.40
C THR A 2 7.40 -2.03 -2.19
N PHE A 3 8.04 -3.13 -2.59
CA PHE A 3 9.21 -3.09 -3.48
C PHE A 3 8.90 -2.30 -4.77
N LEU A 4 7.89 -2.74 -5.52
CA LEU A 4 7.50 -2.09 -6.78
C LEU A 4 7.20 -0.59 -6.61
N GLN A 5 6.54 -0.21 -5.50
CA GLN A 5 6.26 1.19 -5.20
C GLN A 5 7.54 2.02 -5.03
N ARG A 6 8.51 1.52 -4.25
CA ARG A 6 9.77 2.21 -3.98
C ARG A 6 10.62 2.30 -5.25
N GLU A 7 10.74 1.19 -5.97
CA GLU A 7 11.56 1.14 -7.18
C GLU A 7 10.98 2.01 -8.27
N LEU A 8 9.68 1.93 -8.57
CA LEU A 8 9.08 2.77 -9.62
C LEU A 8 9.10 4.27 -9.26
N ALA A 9 9.06 4.63 -7.98
CA ALA A 9 9.21 6.01 -7.53
C ALA A 9 10.67 6.51 -7.63
N ALA A 10 11.65 5.61 -7.51
CA ALA A 10 13.07 5.92 -7.72
C ALA A 10 13.47 5.88 -9.20
N TYR A 11 12.76 5.09 -10.01
CA TYR A 11 13.08 4.81 -11.41
C TYR A 11 12.84 5.99 -12.35
N THR A 12 11.96 6.93 -11.96
CA THR A 12 11.62 8.11 -12.78
C THR A 12 11.45 9.36 -11.92
N ALA A 13 12.01 10.46 -12.41
CA ALA A 13 11.89 11.78 -11.79
C ALA A 13 10.47 12.37 -11.89
N ASN A 14 9.55 11.72 -12.59
CA ASN A 14 8.19 12.21 -12.85
C ASN A 14 7.10 11.45 -12.08
N VAL A 15 7.47 10.52 -11.19
CA VAL A 15 6.50 9.83 -10.32
C VAL A 15 6.62 10.34 -8.87
N ARG A 16 5.49 10.52 -8.21
CA ARG A 16 5.39 10.98 -6.81
C ARG A 16 4.52 10.03 -6.01
N THR A 17 5.02 9.62 -4.86
CA THR A 17 4.28 8.83 -3.86
C THR A 17 4.01 9.67 -2.62
N LEU A 18 2.94 9.35 -1.89
CA LEU A 18 2.76 9.91 -0.55
C LEU A 18 3.79 9.32 0.41
N SER A 19 4.56 10.18 1.07
CA SER A 19 5.38 9.79 2.21
C SER A 19 4.54 9.74 3.49
N LEU A 20 5.03 9.08 4.54
CA LEU A 20 4.30 9.02 5.81
C LEU A 20 4.00 10.42 6.38
N ILE A 21 4.90 11.39 6.23
CA ILE A 21 4.65 12.77 6.68
C ILE A 21 3.60 13.48 5.83
N ASP A 22 3.51 13.20 4.53
CA ASP A 22 2.45 13.74 3.68
C ASP A 22 1.06 13.27 4.16
N ILE A 23 0.99 12.05 4.70
CA ILE A 23 -0.24 11.46 5.23
C ILE A 23 -0.55 11.99 6.64
N ALA A 24 0.43 11.99 7.54
CA ALA A 24 0.26 12.41 8.93
C ALA A 24 -0.01 13.92 9.05
N LEU A 25 0.62 14.73 8.20
CA LEU A 25 0.53 16.19 8.19
C LEU A 25 0.19 16.69 6.78
N PRO A 26 -1.06 16.55 6.33
CA PRO A 26 -1.44 16.86 4.94
C PRO A 26 -1.54 18.37 4.66
N SER A 27 -1.39 19.22 5.68
CA SER A 27 -1.49 20.68 5.54
C SER A 27 -0.35 21.26 4.69
N ASN A 28 -0.70 21.97 3.61
CA ASN A 28 0.26 22.64 2.74
C ASN A 28 1.06 23.72 3.48
N SER A 29 0.43 24.50 4.35
CA SER A 29 1.11 25.57 5.09
C SER A 29 2.15 25.01 6.06
N LEU A 30 1.81 23.92 6.76
CA LEU A 30 2.73 23.26 7.70
C LEU A 30 3.92 22.63 6.96
N GLN A 31 3.65 21.90 5.88
CA GLN A 31 4.70 21.29 5.04
C GLN A 31 5.61 22.35 4.40
N ALA A 32 5.03 23.45 3.92
CA ALA A 32 5.80 24.57 3.35
C ALA A 32 6.67 25.27 4.41
N ALA A 33 6.13 25.49 5.61
CA ALA A 33 6.87 26.06 6.73
C ALA A 33 8.04 25.16 7.15
N MET A 34 7.81 23.85 7.31
CA MET A 34 8.85 22.87 7.62
C MET A 34 9.95 22.84 6.55
N GLY A 35 9.57 22.83 5.27
CA GLY A 35 10.52 22.88 4.16
C GLY A 35 11.30 24.20 4.11
N GLY A 36 10.64 25.33 4.40
CA GLY A 36 11.26 26.65 4.48
C GLY A 36 12.30 26.75 5.59
N VAL A 37 11.95 26.30 6.80
CA VAL A 37 12.85 26.25 7.96
C VAL A 37 14.05 25.36 7.65
N SER A 38 13.82 24.16 7.09
CA SER A 38 14.90 23.24 6.72
C SER A 38 15.88 23.85 5.71
N ARG A 39 15.37 24.53 4.67
CA ARG A 39 16.22 25.21 3.68
C ARG A 39 16.98 26.41 4.27
N ALA A 40 16.34 27.19 5.13
CA ALA A 40 16.98 28.33 5.79
C ALA A 40 18.12 27.85 6.70
N LEU A 41 17.89 26.84 7.54
CA LEU A 41 18.91 26.25 8.40
C LEU A 41 20.06 25.64 7.59
N ALA A 42 19.78 24.94 6.49
CA ALA A 42 20.82 24.37 5.64
C ALA A 42 21.72 25.43 4.98
N LYS A 43 21.19 26.64 4.71
CA LYS A 43 21.96 27.76 4.14
C LYS A 43 22.82 28.49 5.17
N VAL A 44 22.30 28.66 6.39
CA VAL A 44 22.96 29.50 7.42
C VAL A 44 23.84 28.67 8.35
N HIS A 45 23.41 27.46 8.72
CA HIS A 45 24.12 26.58 9.66
C HIS A 45 24.11 25.11 9.18
N PRO A 46 24.97 24.73 8.22
CA PRO A 46 25.00 23.38 7.66
C PRO A 46 25.24 22.28 8.72
N SER A 47 26.06 22.56 9.73
CA SER A 47 26.34 21.66 10.85
C SER A 47 25.11 21.43 11.73
N GLU A 48 24.35 22.48 12.03
CA GLU A 48 23.10 22.39 12.81
C GLU A 48 21.99 21.68 12.02
N ALA A 49 21.88 21.93 10.72
CA ALA A 49 20.98 21.19 9.85
C ALA A 49 21.30 19.68 9.84
N SER A 50 22.59 19.31 9.88
CA SER A 50 23.03 17.92 10.03
C SER A 50 22.72 17.35 11.42
N GLY A 51 22.74 18.18 12.46
CA GLY A 51 22.37 17.82 13.83
C GLY A 51 20.87 17.56 13.97
N LEU A 52 20.04 18.43 13.39
CA LEU A 52 18.59 18.28 13.36
C LEU A 52 18.16 17.02 12.59
N ARG A 53 18.77 16.76 11.42
CA ARG A 53 18.52 15.51 10.67
C ARG A 53 18.86 14.27 11.49
N ARG A 54 20.00 14.29 12.21
CA ARG A 54 20.37 13.22 13.12
C ARG A 54 19.38 13.07 14.28
N ALA A 55 18.94 14.17 14.89
CA ALA A 55 17.95 14.13 15.96
C ALA A 55 16.60 13.55 15.50
N VAL A 56 16.13 13.95 14.31
CA VAL A 56 14.93 13.38 13.69
C VAL A 56 15.12 11.89 13.43
N SER A 57 16.25 11.46 12.85
CA SER A 57 16.52 10.03 12.64
C SER A 57 16.54 9.24 13.94
N THR A 58 17.18 9.76 15.00
CA THR A 58 17.20 9.10 16.31
C THR A 58 15.80 9.01 16.93
N MET A 59 14.96 10.05 16.73
CA MET A 59 13.56 10.03 17.15
C MET A 59 12.76 9.00 16.36
N GLU A 60 12.93 8.93 15.04
CA GLU A 60 12.33 7.92 14.17
C GLU A 60 12.75 6.50 14.57
N ASP A 61 14.04 6.28 14.82
CA ASP A 61 14.53 4.97 15.28
C ASP A 61 13.94 4.60 16.66
N ARG A 62 13.68 5.60 17.53
CA ARG A 62 13.02 5.36 18.82
C ARG A 62 11.51 5.07 18.68
N TRP A 63 10.83 5.76 17.77
CA TRP A 63 9.37 5.65 17.59
C TRP A 63 8.98 4.45 16.73
N PHE A 64 9.74 4.19 15.66
CA PHE A 64 9.48 3.14 14.69
C PHE A 64 10.39 1.91 14.89
N GLY A 65 11.43 1.97 15.73
CA GLY A 65 12.38 0.86 15.92
C GLY A 65 11.75 -0.45 16.39
N SER A 66 10.69 -0.38 17.21
CA SER A 66 9.91 -1.56 17.63
C SER A 66 9.06 -2.15 16.50
N ILE A 67 8.68 -1.33 15.52
CA ILE A 67 7.85 -1.67 14.35
C ILE A 67 8.73 -2.03 13.14
N LYS A 68 10.01 -1.66 13.12
CA LYS A 68 10.98 -1.84 12.02
C LYS A 68 11.13 -3.30 11.56
N ARG A 69 10.88 -4.28 12.45
CA ARG A 69 10.85 -5.71 12.11
C ARG A 69 9.64 -6.12 11.26
N MET A 70 8.55 -5.36 11.30
CA MET A 70 7.29 -5.63 10.60
C MET A 70 7.01 -4.65 9.46
N HIS A 71 7.40 -3.38 9.62
CA HIS A 71 7.24 -2.33 8.61
C HIS A 71 8.33 -1.27 8.79
N ASP A 72 9.22 -1.11 7.81
CA ASP A 72 10.25 -0.06 7.80
C ASP A 72 9.60 1.29 7.47
N LEU A 73 9.03 1.93 8.51
CA LEU A 73 8.37 3.23 8.45
C LEU A 73 9.38 4.32 8.79
N ARG A 74 9.50 5.30 7.90
CA ARG A 74 10.13 6.60 8.15
C ARG A 74 9.22 7.69 7.60
N PHE A 75 9.34 8.89 8.15
CA PHE A 75 8.50 10.03 7.76
C PHE A 75 8.67 10.40 6.28
N ASP A 76 9.87 10.29 5.74
CA ASP A 76 10.22 10.66 4.37
C ASP A 76 10.07 9.52 3.35
N GLN A 77 9.76 8.31 3.80
CA GLN A 77 9.65 7.14 2.92
C GLN A 77 8.22 6.97 2.38
N PRO A 78 8.06 6.41 1.16
CA PRO A 78 6.76 6.04 0.63
C PRO A 78 5.97 5.16 1.61
N ALA A 79 4.74 5.56 1.91
CA ALA A 79 3.83 4.85 2.79
C ALA A 79 2.68 4.20 2.00
N GLU A 80 1.94 3.30 2.65
CA GLU A 80 0.69 2.80 2.07
C GLU A 80 -0.40 3.87 2.14
N ASP A 81 -1.11 4.08 1.03
CA ASP A 81 -2.18 5.07 0.94
C ASP A 81 -3.35 4.74 1.88
N GLU A 82 -3.44 3.51 2.36
CA GLU A 82 -4.41 3.07 3.36
C GLU A 82 -4.38 3.96 4.62
N PHE A 83 -3.23 4.54 4.97
CA PHE A 83 -3.12 5.47 6.10
C PHE A 83 -3.88 6.79 5.88
N VAL A 84 -4.08 7.21 4.63
CA VAL A 84 -4.92 8.39 4.30
C VAL A 84 -6.39 8.13 4.62
N LEU A 85 -6.86 6.91 4.38
CA LEU A 85 -8.23 6.51 4.68
C LEU A 85 -8.40 6.15 6.16
N TRP A 86 -7.36 5.62 6.79
CA TRP A 86 -7.31 5.38 8.22
C TRP A 86 -7.48 6.68 9.02
N SER A 87 -6.89 7.79 8.57
CA SER A 87 -7.00 9.09 9.25
C SER A 87 -8.42 9.66 9.33
N ILE A 88 -9.36 9.10 8.56
CA ILE A 88 -10.78 9.47 8.53
C ILE A 88 -11.70 8.27 8.79
N PHE A 89 -11.19 7.22 9.46
CA PHE A 89 -11.93 6.02 9.82
C PHE A 89 -12.68 5.37 8.63
N SER A 90 -12.03 5.30 7.47
CA SER A 90 -12.62 4.79 6.21
C SER A 90 -11.81 3.63 5.62
N SER A 91 -11.17 2.85 6.49
CA SER A 91 -10.15 1.86 6.16
C SER A 91 -10.35 0.56 6.93
N ALA A 92 -10.08 -0.57 6.29
CA ALA A 92 -10.12 -1.88 6.95
C ALA A 92 -9.03 -2.02 8.03
N THR A 93 -7.97 -1.20 7.95
CA THR A 93 -6.92 -1.13 8.98
C THR A 93 -7.47 -0.68 10.33
N CYS A 94 -8.50 0.16 10.37
CA CYS A 94 -9.16 0.54 11.63
C CYS A 94 -9.71 -0.69 12.37
N LEU A 95 -10.26 -1.66 11.65
CA LEU A 95 -10.73 -2.92 12.24
C LEU A 95 -9.57 -3.85 12.60
N ASN A 96 -8.49 -3.82 11.83
CA ASN A 96 -7.32 -4.64 12.07
C ASN A 96 -6.40 -4.09 13.18
N ASP A 97 -6.70 -2.94 13.77
CA ASP A 97 -5.83 -2.31 14.78
C ASP A 97 -5.74 -3.10 16.08
N SER A 98 -6.77 -3.89 16.41
CA SER A 98 -6.81 -4.77 17.58
C SER A 98 -7.53 -6.09 17.31
N PRO A 99 -7.31 -7.13 18.13
CA PRO A 99 -8.06 -8.39 18.04
C PRO A 99 -9.57 -8.22 18.19
N HIS A 100 -10.00 -7.30 19.06
CA HIS A 100 -11.42 -7.10 19.35
C HIS A 100 -12.14 -6.38 18.21
N SER A 101 -11.53 -5.32 17.68
CA SER A 101 -12.09 -4.57 16.55
C SER A 101 -12.21 -5.38 15.27
N ALA A 102 -11.41 -6.44 15.12
CA ALA A 102 -11.35 -7.21 13.88
C ALA A 102 -12.67 -7.91 13.53
N VAL A 103 -13.51 -8.15 14.53
CA VAL A 103 -14.75 -8.95 14.45
C VAL A 103 -16.01 -8.14 14.74
N ILE A 104 -15.91 -6.81 14.88
CA ILE A 104 -17.08 -5.94 15.05
C ILE A 104 -17.94 -5.99 13.78
N ALA A 105 -19.17 -6.47 13.91
CA ALA A 105 -20.08 -6.67 12.78
C ALA A 105 -20.63 -5.36 12.22
N ASP A 106 -20.93 -4.38 13.07
CA ASP A 106 -21.55 -3.11 12.66
C ASP A 106 -20.65 -2.29 11.72
N ASP A 107 -19.34 -2.45 11.87
CA ASP A 107 -18.33 -1.75 11.08
C ASP A 107 -17.85 -2.55 9.86
N TYR A 108 -18.56 -3.62 9.47
CA TYR A 108 -18.14 -4.46 8.35
C TYR A 108 -18.01 -3.70 7.02
N HIS A 109 -18.70 -2.57 6.88
CA HIS A 109 -18.56 -1.65 5.76
C HIS A 109 -17.12 -1.13 5.58
N LEU A 110 -16.28 -1.11 6.62
CA LEU A 110 -14.86 -0.77 6.51
C LEU A 110 -14.03 -1.86 5.81
N ARG A 111 -14.51 -3.11 5.73
CA ARG A 111 -13.91 -4.20 4.94
C ARG A 111 -14.56 -4.37 3.59
N ASP A 112 -15.89 -4.31 3.58
CA ASP A 112 -16.72 -4.54 2.40
C ASP A 112 -17.22 -3.20 1.84
N HIS A 113 -16.44 -2.68 0.89
CA HIS A 113 -16.70 -1.39 0.27
C HIS A 113 -17.88 -1.38 -0.69
N SER A 114 -18.45 -2.54 -1.02
CA SER A 114 -19.74 -2.58 -1.73
C SER A 114 -20.90 -2.04 -0.89
N ARG A 115 -20.72 -1.98 0.44
CA ARG A 115 -21.71 -1.47 1.40
C ARG A 115 -21.60 0.02 1.67
N TRP A 116 -20.68 0.72 0.99
CA TRP A 116 -20.49 2.15 1.22
C TRP A 116 -21.66 2.95 0.66
N SER A 117 -22.21 3.84 1.49
CA SER A 117 -23.17 4.83 1.00
C SER A 117 -22.49 5.80 0.03
N PRO A 118 -23.25 6.47 -0.86
CA PRO A 118 -22.71 7.51 -1.73
C PRO A 118 -21.95 8.61 -0.97
N GLU A 119 -22.44 9.00 0.21
CA GLU A 119 -21.85 10.03 1.07
C GLU A 119 -20.50 9.58 1.63
N LEU A 120 -20.42 8.34 2.13
CA LEU A 120 -19.16 7.77 2.62
C LEU A 120 -18.15 7.66 1.49
N ASN A 121 -18.57 7.18 0.31
CA ASN A 121 -17.71 7.12 -0.87
C ASN A 121 -17.17 8.51 -1.24
N ALA A 122 -18.05 9.51 -1.33
CA ALA A 122 -17.68 10.87 -1.71
C ALA A 122 -16.72 11.52 -0.71
N ARG A 123 -16.99 11.37 0.60
CA ARG A 123 -16.12 11.89 1.66
C ARG A 123 -14.73 11.25 1.59
N SER A 124 -14.67 9.93 1.51
CA SER A 124 -13.41 9.20 1.62
C SER A 124 -12.53 9.34 0.39
N PHE A 125 -13.09 9.20 -0.82
CA PHE A 125 -12.33 9.39 -2.05
C PHE A 125 -12.09 10.86 -2.39
N GLY A 126 -13.00 11.76 -1.98
CA GLY A 126 -12.77 13.20 -2.05
C GLY A 126 -11.58 13.63 -1.18
N TRP A 127 -11.51 13.12 0.06
CA TRP A 127 -10.35 13.33 0.94
C TRP A 127 -9.06 12.76 0.34
N TYR A 128 -9.10 11.51 -0.12
CA TYR A 128 -7.94 10.86 -0.73
C TYR A 128 -7.42 11.63 -1.95
N LYS A 129 -8.32 12.04 -2.87
CA LYS A 129 -7.99 12.88 -4.02
C LYS A 129 -7.40 14.22 -3.61
N ALA A 130 -7.93 14.86 -2.58
CA ALA A 130 -7.39 16.11 -2.05
C ALA A 130 -5.95 15.94 -1.52
N CYS A 131 -5.64 14.84 -0.82
CA CYS A 131 -4.28 14.54 -0.35
C CYS A 131 -3.29 14.35 -1.52
N LEU A 132 -3.69 13.61 -2.56
CA LEU A 132 -2.86 13.44 -3.77
C LEU A 132 -2.61 14.78 -4.47
N LEU A 133 -3.66 15.58 -4.70
CA LEU A 133 -3.53 16.88 -5.35
C LEU A 133 -2.65 17.85 -4.55
N LYS A 134 -2.77 17.85 -3.21
CA LYS A 134 -1.89 18.63 -2.34
C LYS A 134 -0.44 18.19 -2.50
N LYS A 135 -0.15 16.89 -2.49
CA LYS A 135 1.20 16.36 -2.74
C LYS A 135 1.72 16.88 -4.08
N LEU A 136 1.00 16.63 -5.17
CA LEU A 136 1.41 17.04 -6.52
C LEU A 136 1.61 18.56 -6.65
N SER A 137 0.81 19.38 -5.94
CA SER A 137 0.95 20.85 -5.97
C SER A 137 2.24 21.38 -5.34
N ARG A 138 2.89 20.60 -4.47
CA ARG A 138 4.13 20.98 -3.78
C ARG A 138 5.37 20.45 -4.48
N GLU A 139 5.20 19.45 -5.33
CA GLU A 139 6.30 18.75 -5.97
C GLU A 139 6.80 19.55 -7.18
N PRO A 140 8.12 19.73 -7.34
CA PRO A 140 8.64 20.34 -8.54
C PRO A 140 8.23 19.48 -9.73
N ARG A 141 7.73 20.15 -10.77
CA ARG A 141 7.60 19.53 -12.09
C ARG A 141 9.02 19.32 -12.62
N GLY A 142 9.30 18.11 -13.10
CA GLY A 142 10.59 17.74 -13.66
C GLY A 142 10.84 18.42 -15.00
N ASP A 143 11.33 17.64 -15.96
CA ASP A 143 11.66 17.99 -17.36
C ASP A 143 10.48 18.47 -18.23
N GLY A 144 9.36 18.88 -17.64
CA GLY A 144 8.15 19.31 -18.35
C GLY A 144 7.22 18.16 -18.75
N GLY A 145 7.56 16.90 -18.44
CA GLY A 145 6.72 15.73 -18.66
C GLY A 145 5.49 15.63 -17.73
N THR A 146 4.66 14.61 -17.98
CA THR A 146 3.47 14.32 -17.15
C THR A 146 3.91 13.89 -15.75
N LEU A 147 3.42 14.59 -14.71
CA LEU A 147 3.65 14.23 -13.32
C LEU A 147 2.62 13.18 -12.87
N TRP A 148 3.09 12.02 -12.44
CA TRP A 148 2.26 10.90 -12.01
C TRP A 148 2.20 10.81 -10.48
N ALA A 149 0.98 10.68 -9.93
CA ALA A 149 0.80 10.22 -8.55
C ALA A 149 0.74 8.70 -8.53
N MET A 150 1.66 8.06 -7.82
CA MET A 150 1.62 6.62 -7.59
C MET A 150 0.98 6.32 -6.24
N SER A 151 -0.03 5.46 -6.30
CA SER A 151 -0.70 4.88 -5.15
C SER A 151 -0.27 3.45 -4.92
N LYS A 152 -0.13 3.05 -3.65
CA LYS A 152 -0.11 1.63 -3.28
C LYS A 152 -1.02 1.35 -2.10
N ASN A 153 -2.02 0.51 -2.32
CA ASN A 153 -2.92 0.03 -1.28
C ASN A 153 -3.55 -1.32 -1.66
N PRO A 154 -3.26 -2.43 -0.95
CA PRO A 154 -3.90 -3.73 -1.23
C PRO A 154 -5.43 -3.70 -1.12
N ALA A 155 -6.02 -2.90 -0.22
CA ALA A 155 -7.47 -2.78 -0.05
C ALA A 155 -8.16 -2.16 -1.29
N PHE A 156 -7.42 -1.43 -2.12
CA PHE A 156 -7.93 -0.87 -3.37
C PHE A 156 -8.28 -1.93 -4.42
N THR A 157 -7.81 -3.17 -4.25
CA THR A 157 -8.22 -4.29 -5.10
C THR A 157 -9.74 -4.49 -5.11
N GLN A 158 -10.42 -4.21 -3.98
CA GLN A 158 -11.89 -4.27 -3.89
C GLN A 158 -12.58 -3.03 -4.49
N ARG A 159 -11.84 -2.04 -4.99
CA ARG A 159 -12.35 -0.70 -5.34
C ARG A 159 -11.85 -0.17 -6.69
N ILE A 160 -11.38 -1.04 -7.58
CA ILE A 160 -10.79 -0.66 -8.87
C ILE A 160 -11.75 0.20 -9.70
N ILE A 161 -13.04 -0.17 -9.79
CA ILE A 161 -14.03 0.63 -10.55
C ILE A 161 -14.32 1.97 -9.88
N GLN A 162 -14.38 2.00 -8.54
CA GLN A 162 -14.60 3.24 -7.80
C GLN A 162 -13.42 4.19 -8.01
N LEU A 163 -12.18 3.68 -7.94
CA LEU A 163 -10.97 4.44 -8.25
C LEU A 163 -10.99 4.95 -9.69
N TYR A 164 -11.38 4.11 -10.66
CA TYR A 164 -11.47 4.52 -12.06
C TYR A 164 -12.49 5.65 -12.27
N ARG A 165 -13.61 5.65 -11.55
CA ARG A 165 -14.59 6.75 -11.59
C ARG A 165 -14.02 8.06 -11.02
N TRP A 166 -13.28 7.99 -9.90
CA TRP A 166 -12.68 9.16 -9.25
C TRP A 166 -11.45 9.71 -9.99
N PHE A 167 -10.73 8.81 -10.65
CA PHE A 167 -9.52 9.04 -11.42
C PHE A 167 -9.65 8.36 -12.79
N PRO A 168 -10.38 8.95 -13.75
CA PRO A 168 -10.60 8.33 -15.07
C PRO A 168 -9.31 8.01 -15.80
N GLU A 169 -8.25 8.81 -15.58
CA GLU A 169 -6.93 8.58 -16.17
C GLU A 169 -6.03 7.65 -15.34
N ALA A 170 -6.55 6.98 -14.32
CA ALA A 170 -5.77 6.00 -13.56
C ALA A 170 -5.27 4.85 -14.46
N ARG A 171 -4.07 4.38 -14.14
CA ARG A 171 -3.46 3.16 -14.68
C ARG A 171 -3.27 2.19 -13.53
N PHE A 172 -3.64 0.93 -13.71
CA PHE A 172 -3.69 -0.07 -12.65
C PHE A 172 -2.62 -1.13 -12.87
N VAL A 173 -1.82 -1.40 -11.83
CA VAL A 173 -0.92 -2.55 -11.77
C VAL A 173 -1.43 -3.50 -10.69
N TYR A 174 -1.88 -4.69 -11.09
CA TYR A 174 -2.31 -5.72 -10.17
C TYR A 174 -1.20 -6.76 -9.98
N LEU A 175 -0.56 -6.71 -8.81
CA LEU A 175 0.46 -7.70 -8.44
C LEU A 175 -0.23 -8.92 -7.80
N VAL A 176 -0.22 -10.04 -8.50
CA VAL A 176 -0.87 -11.27 -8.05
C VAL A 176 0.14 -12.26 -7.49
N ARG A 177 -0.19 -12.86 -6.34
CA ARG A 177 0.55 -13.97 -5.72
C ARG A 177 -0.46 -15.05 -5.34
N THR A 178 -0.04 -16.32 -5.34
CA THR A 178 -0.92 -17.43 -4.96
C THR A 178 -1.63 -17.18 -3.62
N PRO A 179 -2.97 -17.36 -3.54
CA PRO A 179 -3.72 -17.21 -2.30
C PRO A 179 -3.21 -18.11 -1.16
N LEU A 180 -2.66 -19.29 -1.49
CA LEU A 180 -2.12 -20.25 -0.52
C LEU A 180 -0.94 -19.69 0.29
N GLN A 181 -0.21 -18.73 -0.27
CA GLN A 181 0.87 -18.04 0.45
C GLN A 181 0.42 -16.71 1.02
N THR A 182 -0.38 -15.94 0.27
CA THR A 182 -0.76 -14.57 0.65
C THR A 182 -1.68 -14.55 1.88
N ILE A 183 -2.64 -15.47 1.97
CA ILE A 183 -3.62 -15.48 3.07
C ILE A 183 -2.95 -15.82 4.42
N PRO A 184 -2.17 -16.92 4.55
CA PRO A 184 -1.40 -17.18 5.76
C PRO A 184 -0.40 -16.08 6.09
N SER A 185 0.24 -15.47 5.09
CA SER A 185 1.14 -14.33 5.30
C SER A 185 0.42 -13.16 5.97
N ARG A 186 -0.81 -12.85 5.53
CA ARG A 186 -1.62 -11.77 6.09
C ARG A 186 -2.04 -12.07 7.53
N LEU A 187 -2.48 -13.31 7.80
CA LEU A 187 -2.83 -13.75 9.15
C LEU A 187 -1.63 -13.69 10.10
N SER A 188 -0.46 -14.08 9.63
CA SER A 188 0.79 -13.98 10.38
C SER A 188 1.17 -12.53 10.69
N LEU A 189 1.09 -11.64 9.70
CA LEU A 189 1.33 -10.21 9.90
C LEU A 189 0.40 -9.63 10.98
N LEU A 190 -0.91 -9.88 10.88
CA LEU A 190 -1.88 -9.39 11.85
C LEU A 190 -1.67 -10.00 13.25
N THR A 191 -1.29 -11.28 13.32
CA THR A 191 -0.94 -11.93 14.59
C THR A 191 0.23 -11.23 15.27
N GLN A 192 1.29 -10.86 14.54
CA GLN A 192 2.44 -10.16 15.09
C GLN A 192 2.10 -8.73 15.53
N ILE A 193 1.30 -8.01 14.74
CA ILE A 193 0.80 -6.67 15.09
C ILE A 193 0.00 -6.74 16.40
N TRP A 194 -0.93 -7.69 16.51
CA TRP A 194 -1.76 -7.85 17.69
C TRP A 194 -0.97 -8.29 18.92
N LYS A 195 0.01 -9.19 18.79
CA LYS A 195 0.92 -9.55 19.91
C LYS A 195 1.71 -8.35 20.42
N THR A 196 2.13 -7.47 19.52
CA THR A 196 2.89 -6.27 19.86
C THR A 196 2.02 -5.22 20.57
N ARG A 197 0.77 -5.05 20.13
CA ARG A 197 -0.14 -4.02 20.65
C ARG A 197 -0.97 -4.46 21.86
N THR A 198 -1.27 -5.76 21.96
CA THR A 198 -2.16 -6.32 22.98
C THR A 198 -1.42 -7.45 23.69
N LYS A 199 -0.83 -7.16 24.85
CA LYS A 199 0.01 -8.13 25.61
C LYS A 199 -0.72 -9.43 25.97
N SER A 200 -2.05 -9.38 26.16
CA SER A 200 -2.88 -10.55 26.46
C SER A 200 -3.22 -11.40 25.23
N PHE A 201 -2.93 -10.92 24.01
CA PHE A 201 -3.22 -11.63 22.78
C PHE A 201 -2.19 -12.74 22.54
N THR A 202 -2.67 -13.98 22.49
CA THR A 202 -1.83 -15.17 22.30
C THR A 202 -1.97 -15.75 20.89
N LYS A 203 -3.22 -16.00 20.46
CA LYS A 203 -3.57 -16.59 19.17
C LYS A 203 -4.90 -16.04 18.65
N MET A 204 -5.07 -16.08 17.33
CA MET A 204 -6.34 -15.71 16.70
C MET A 204 -7.45 -16.72 17.04
N SER A 205 -8.67 -16.22 17.22
CA SER A 205 -9.86 -17.07 17.26
C SER A 205 -10.25 -17.54 15.86
N ALA A 206 -11.03 -18.61 15.76
CA ALA A 206 -11.56 -19.10 14.48
C ALA A 206 -12.38 -18.02 13.74
N GLU A 207 -13.08 -17.19 14.49
CA GLU A 207 -13.83 -16.06 13.93
C GLU A 207 -12.93 -14.97 13.35
N GLN A 208 -11.86 -14.58 14.06
CA GLN A 208 -10.87 -13.63 13.55
C GLN A 208 -10.21 -14.13 12.27
N VAL A 209 -9.83 -15.41 12.23
CA VAL A 209 -9.29 -16.04 11.03
C VAL A 209 -10.32 -15.97 9.90
N ARG A 210 -11.56 -16.41 10.15
CA ARG A 210 -12.64 -16.42 9.16
C ARG A 210 -12.84 -15.05 8.51
N VAL A 211 -12.99 -13.99 9.30
CA VAL A 211 -13.26 -12.65 8.75
C VAL A 211 -12.11 -12.11 7.89
N ILE A 212 -10.86 -12.42 8.26
CA ILE A 212 -9.66 -12.02 7.49
C ILE A 212 -9.54 -12.83 6.20
N VAL A 213 -9.82 -14.13 6.25
CA VAL A 213 -9.82 -15.02 5.07
C VAL A 213 -10.93 -14.60 4.10
N ASP A 214 -12.13 -14.33 4.60
CA ASP A 214 -13.26 -13.88 3.79
C ASP A 214 -12.96 -12.56 3.09
N ASP A 215 -12.34 -11.62 3.80
CA ASP A 215 -11.88 -10.35 3.24
C ASP A 215 -10.79 -10.55 2.18
N SER A 216 -9.86 -11.46 2.41
CA SER A 216 -8.82 -11.78 1.42
C SER A 216 -9.43 -12.41 0.17
N CYS A 217 -10.39 -13.32 0.34
CA CYS A 217 -11.07 -13.96 -0.80
C CYS A 217 -11.87 -12.94 -1.62
N ARG A 218 -12.60 -12.04 -0.96
CA ARG A 218 -13.29 -10.93 -1.65
C ARG A 218 -12.33 -10.08 -2.47
N ALA A 219 -11.16 -9.74 -1.95
CA ALA A 219 -10.16 -8.96 -2.69
C ALA A 219 -9.72 -9.66 -3.97
N TYR A 220 -9.44 -10.97 -3.93
CA TYR A 220 -9.09 -11.73 -5.13
C TYR A 220 -10.23 -11.78 -6.15
N LEU A 221 -11.45 -12.13 -5.71
CA LEU A 221 -12.61 -12.21 -6.61
C LEU A 221 -13.01 -10.85 -7.19
N ALA A 222 -12.82 -9.77 -6.43
CA ALA A 222 -13.02 -8.41 -6.90
C ALA A 222 -12.01 -8.02 -7.97
N ALA A 223 -10.74 -8.45 -7.86
CA ALA A 223 -9.74 -8.22 -8.91
C ALA A 223 -10.19 -8.86 -10.23
N GLU A 224 -10.65 -10.11 -10.17
CA GLU A 224 -11.07 -10.87 -11.36
C GLU A 224 -12.22 -10.21 -12.10
N THR A 225 -13.20 -9.67 -11.36
CA THR A 225 -14.38 -9.02 -11.95
C THR A 225 -14.09 -7.57 -12.35
N GLN A 226 -13.50 -6.77 -11.47
CA GLN A 226 -13.32 -5.33 -11.70
C GLN A 226 -12.22 -5.00 -12.70
N LEU A 227 -11.15 -5.78 -12.78
CA LEU A 227 -10.13 -5.55 -13.81
C LEU A 227 -10.67 -5.81 -15.23
N ALA A 228 -11.65 -6.70 -15.39
CA ALA A 228 -12.25 -6.98 -16.69
C ALA A 228 -12.97 -5.75 -17.29
N GLU A 229 -13.44 -4.83 -16.45
CA GLU A 229 -14.08 -3.57 -16.87
C GLU A 229 -13.07 -2.44 -17.19
N ILE A 230 -11.79 -2.62 -16.86
CA ILE A 230 -10.75 -1.62 -17.14
C ILE A 230 -10.17 -1.86 -18.55
N PRO A 231 -10.01 -0.82 -19.39
CA PRO A 231 -9.36 -0.97 -20.69
C PRO A 231 -7.97 -1.62 -20.59
N GLN A 232 -7.63 -2.55 -21.48
CA GLN A 232 -6.33 -3.25 -21.48
C GLN A 232 -5.12 -2.31 -21.62
N SER A 233 -5.31 -1.11 -22.17
CA SER A 233 -4.28 -0.05 -22.22
C SER A 233 -4.05 0.63 -20.86
N ARG A 234 -4.95 0.45 -19.89
CA ARG A 234 -4.91 1.07 -18.56
C ARG A 234 -4.68 0.07 -17.42
N GLN A 235 -4.46 -1.20 -17.73
CA GLN A 235 -4.18 -2.21 -16.71
C GLN A 235 -3.00 -3.11 -17.08
N LEU A 236 -2.30 -3.61 -16.07
CA LEU A 236 -1.28 -4.64 -16.19
C LEU A 236 -1.38 -5.59 -15.00
N VAL A 237 -1.47 -6.89 -15.27
CA VAL A 237 -1.37 -7.93 -14.24
C VAL A 237 0.06 -8.45 -14.21
N VAL A 238 0.66 -8.49 -13.03
CA VAL A 238 2.05 -8.90 -12.82
C VAL A 238 2.07 -10.05 -11.83
N PRO A 239 2.47 -11.26 -12.23
CA PRO A 239 2.76 -12.33 -11.29
C PRO A 239 3.93 -11.97 -10.37
N TYR A 240 3.78 -12.22 -9.07
CA TYR A 240 4.82 -11.94 -8.08
C TYR A 240 6.12 -12.71 -8.35
N THR A 241 6.02 -13.91 -8.93
CA THR A 241 7.16 -14.74 -9.36
C THR A 241 7.98 -14.05 -10.44
N GLU A 242 7.33 -13.44 -11.44
CA GLU A 242 8.00 -12.71 -12.52
C GLU A 242 8.67 -11.43 -12.00
N LEU A 243 7.98 -10.67 -11.14
CA LEU A 243 8.57 -9.50 -10.48
C LEU A 243 9.82 -9.88 -9.68
N ARG A 244 9.82 -11.05 -9.04
CA ARG A 244 10.97 -11.53 -8.27
C ARG A 244 12.14 -11.94 -9.16
N GLN A 245 11.87 -12.54 -10.32
CA GLN A 245 12.90 -13.01 -11.24
C GLN A 245 13.56 -11.86 -11.99
N ASN A 246 12.76 -10.92 -12.52
CA ASN A 246 13.24 -9.87 -13.42
C ASN A 246 12.61 -8.49 -13.08
N PRO A 247 12.90 -7.91 -11.90
CA PRO A 247 12.25 -6.67 -11.46
C PRO A 247 12.48 -5.49 -12.41
N GLY A 248 13.68 -5.35 -12.98
CA GLY A 248 14.00 -4.28 -13.94
C GLY A 248 13.17 -4.37 -15.23
N ALA A 249 12.97 -5.58 -15.76
CA ALA A 249 12.15 -5.79 -16.95
C ALA A 249 10.67 -5.45 -16.70
N ILE A 250 10.14 -5.81 -15.52
CA ILE A 250 8.78 -5.45 -15.13
C ILE A 250 8.63 -3.93 -15.01
N LEU A 251 9.59 -3.23 -14.38
CA LEU A 251 9.56 -1.76 -14.28
C LEU A 251 9.57 -1.10 -15.67
N ALA A 252 10.46 -1.53 -16.56
CA ALA A 252 10.52 -1.04 -17.93
C ALA A 252 9.19 -1.26 -18.67
N SER A 253 8.59 -2.46 -18.55
CA SER A 253 7.30 -2.78 -19.19
C SER A 253 6.14 -1.92 -18.67
N ILE A 254 6.15 -1.56 -17.38
CA ILE A 254 5.14 -0.65 -16.79
C ILE A 254 5.30 0.75 -17.38
N CYS A 255 6.54 1.26 -17.43
CA CYS A 255 6.83 2.58 -17.98
C CYS A 255 6.47 2.67 -19.47
N GLU A 256 6.88 1.69 -20.26
CA GLU A 256 6.57 1.62 -21.70
C GLU A 256 5.05 1.57 -21.94
N LYS A 257 4.35 0.65 -21.26
CA LYS A 257 2.91 0.45 -21.46
C LYS A 257 2.09 1.68 -21.09
N PHE A 258 2.51 2.43 -20.08
CA PHE A 258 1.76 3.60 -19.59
C PHE A 258 2.32 4.94 -20.04
N GLY A 259 3.39 4.96 -20.85
CA GLY A 259 4.02 6.19 -21.32
C GLY A 259 4.58 7.03 -20.17
N ILE A 260 5.27 6.40 -19.22
CA ILE A 260 5.92 7.09 -18.11
C ILE A 260 7.33 7.46 -18.53
N ASP A 261 7.52 8.74 -18.86
CA ASP A 261 8.79 9.30 -19.30
C ASP A 261 9.83 9.41 -18.17
N GLY A 262 11.10 9.60 -18.56
CA GLY A 262 12.20 9.86 -17.63
C GLY A 262 12.74 8.61 -16.94
N VAL A 263 12.78 7.48 -17.65
CA VAL A 263 13.45 6.25 -17.22
C VAL A 263 14.93 6.55 -16.98
N GLY A 264 15.36 6.52 -15.72
CA GLY A 264 16.76 6.72 -15.36
C GLY A 264 17.64 5.54 -15.79
N ASP A 265 18.94 5.77 -15.95
CA ASP A 265 19.93 4.72 -16.17
C ASP A 265 19.73 3.61 -15.13
N THR A 266 19.53 2.38 -15.63
CA THR A 266 19.11 1.22 -14.86
C THR A 266 20.16 0.86 -13.82
N THR A 267 20.06 1.48 -12.64
CA THR A 267 20.80 1.02 -11.46
C THR A 267 20.31 -0.39 -11.15
N PRO A 268 21.18 -1.35 -10.80
CA PRO A 268 20.76 -2.69 -10.44
C PRO A 268 19.68 -2.61 -9.37
N VAL A 269 18.47 -3.05 -9.72
CA VAL A 269 17.37 -3.09 -8.78
C VAL A 269 17.71 -4.16 -7.74
N PRO A 270 17.77 -3.83 -6.44
CA PRO A 270 18.02 -4.82 -5.39
C PRO A 270 17.01 -5.98 -5.50
N GLY A 271 17.40 -7.17 -5.06
CA GLY A 271 16.48 -8.31 -5.05
C GLY A 271 15.21 -8.03 -4.22
N VAL A 272 14.08 -8.57 -4.67
CA VAL A 272 12.80 -8.47 -3.92
C VAL A 272 12.96 -9.10 -2.54
N TYR A 273 12.61 -8.36 -1.47
CA TYR A 273 12.63 -8.86 -0.10
C TYR A 273 11.87 -10.19 0.03
N ILE A 274 12.55 -11.19 0.62
CA ILE A 274 12.01 -12.52 0.89
C ILE A 274 11.61 -12.57 2.36
N SER A 275 10.32 -12.82 2.61
CA SER A 275 9.87 -13.13 3.98
C SER A 275 10.58 -14.39 4.46
N GLN A 276 11.32 -14.28 5.57
CA GLN A 276 12.02 -15.41 6.21
C GLN A 276 11.09 -16.25 7.11
N HIS A 277 9.80 -15.90 7.20
CA HIS A 277 8.85 -16.61 8.04
C HIS A 277 8.23 -17.78 7.28
N THR A 278 8.41 -18.98 7.80
CA THR A 278 7.62 -20.16 7.44
C THR A 278 6.27 -20.05 8.14
N TYR A 279 5.21 -19.83 7.37
CA TYR A 279 3.83 -19.91 7.82
C TYR A 279 3.08 -20.88 6.90
N GLY A 280 2.26 -21.73 7.50
CA GLY A 280 1.45 -22.73 6.81
C GLY A 280 -0.05 -22.41 6.89
N LEU A 281 -0.83 -23.10 6.06
CA LEU A 281 -2.29 -23.11 6.17
C LEU A 281 -2.73 -23.69 7.52
N ASP A 282 -2.04 -24.74 7.98
CA ASP A 282 -2.35 -25.46 9.22
C ASP A 282 -2.22 -24.59 10.48
N ASP A 283 -1.32 -23.60 10.48
CA ASP A 283 -1.11 -22.67 11.60
C ASP A 283 -2.40 -21.89 11.96
N TYR A 284 -3.30 -21.74 10.98
CA TYR A 284 -4.56 -21.02 11.11
C TYR A 284 -5.78 -21.92 10.88
N GLY A 285 -5.59 -23.25 10.81
CA GLY A 285 -6.66 -24.21 10.55
C GLY A 285 -7.32 -24.04 9.18
N LEU A 286 -6.54 -23.64 8.16
CA LEU A 286 -7.03 -23.44 6.79
C LEU A 286 -6.89 -24.71 5.96
N SER A 287 -7.89 -24.97 5.12
CA SER A 287 -7.88 -26.07 4.15
C SER A 287 -7.50 -25.53 2.77
N GLU A 288 -6.45 -26.12 2.16
CA GLU A 288 -6.08 -25.81 0.77
C GLU A 288 -7.24 -26.10 -0.19
N ARG A 289 -7.92 -27.24 0.00
CA ARG A 289 -9.08 -27.64 -0.81
C ARG A 289 -10.16 -26.57 -0.76
N ASP A 290 -10.44 -26.02 0.41
CA ASP A 290 -11.50 -25.04 0.60
C ASP A 290 -11.11 -23.69 -0.04
N LEU A 291 -9.85 -23.26 0.10
CA LEU A 291 -9.36 -22.06 -0.58
C LEU A 291 -9.36 -22.21 -2.11
N ARG A 292 -8.94 -23.36 -2.63
CA ARG A 292 -9.00 -23.67 -4.06
C ARG A 292 -10.43 -23.65 -4.59
N SER A 293 -11.39 -24.19 -3.84
CA SER A 293 -12.80 -24.13 -4.20
C SER A 293 -13.34 -22.69 -4.20
N ARG A 294 -13.07 -21.92 -3.13
CA ARG A 294 -13.54 -20.54 -2.99
C ARG A 294 -12.95 -19.57 -4.01
N LEU A 295 -11.74 -19.84 -4.48
CA LEU A 295 -10.98 -18.98 -5.40
C LEU A 295 -10.68 -19.70 -6.71
N ALA A 296 -11.51 -20.66 -7.12
CA ALA A 296 -11.30 -21.45 -8.33
C ALA A 296 -10.98 -20.58 -9.57
N PRO A 297 -11.69 -19.47 -9.85
CA PRO A 297 -11.37 -18.62 -10.99
C PRO A 297 -9.95 -18.05 -10.95
N VAL A 298 -9.42 -17.77 -9.76
CA VAL A 298 -8.07 -17.22 -9.56
C VAL A 298 -7.02 -18.30 -9.79
N PHE A 299 -7.23 -19.50 -9.23
CA PHE A 299 -6.32 -20.62 -9.41
C PHE A 299 -6.25 -21.04 -10.88
N GLU A 300 -7.39 -21.12 -11.57
CA GLU A 300 -7.48 -21.44 -12.99
C GLU A 300 -6.79 -20.39 -13.85
N ARG A 301 -7.06 -19.10 -13.63
CA ARG A 301 -6.50 -18.01 -14.44
C ARG A 301 -4.99 -17.92 -14.36
N TYR A 302 -4.41 -18.11 -13.18
CA TYR A 302 -2.97 -17.90 -12.95
C TYR A 302 -2.16 -19.19 -12.84
N GLY A 303 -2.79 -20.37 -12.93
CA GLY A 303 -2.12 -21.66 -12.86
C GLY A 303 -1.46 -21.94 -11.51
N PHE A 304 -2.12 -21.57 -10.41
CA PHE A 304 -1.63 -21.76 -9.03
C PHE A 304 -1.97 -23.13 -8.42
#